data_AF-A0A7T8H2J0-F1
#
_entry.id   AF-A0A7T8H2J0-F1
#
_cell.length_a   1.000
_cell.length_b   1.000
_cell.length_c   1.000
_cell.angle_alpha   90.00
_cell.angle_beta   90.00
_cell.angle_gamma   90.00
#
_symmetry.space_group_name_H-M   'P 1'
#
loop_
_entity.id
_entity.type
_entity.pdbx_description
1 polymer ?
#
loop_
_entity_poly.entity_id
_entity_poly.type
_entity_poly.pdbx_seq_one_letter_code
_entity_poly.pdbx_strand_id
1 'polypeptide(L)'
;MKAILSIILLFVVNLVSGLTWWDYFRAKYRIRAFIASQTTSLIPGLVRLVFHDCSGKNCDGCINKTHALEPLYNYKDISGFSIKNVMSRADFWAFGSIEATKLAIQLNNQRCKFKGCKTPLMYLPFKFGRKDCPTSPYYTTDITPELPPAFLDNRATLRFFRKNFGFNAEETTAIMGGHSLGFTANATRIPGTWEVGNVDGFSNQYFKNISIRTSIGIKPRHSQTLGKNDFVG
;
A
#
# COMPACT_ATOMS: atom_id res chain seq x y z
N MET A 1 -36.43 11.29 40.54
CA MET A 1 -35.93 12.33 39.60
C MET A 1 -34.44 12.23 39.27
N LYS A 2 -33.54 11.82 40.17
CA LYS A 2 -32.09 11.68 39.88
C LYS A 2 -31.69 10.48 39.00
N ALA A 3 -32.49 9.42 38.99
CA ALA A 3 -32.20 8.21 38.19
C ALA A 3 -32.50 8.39 36.69
N ILE A 4 -33.51 9.21 36.35
CA ILE A 4 -33.91 9.46 34.95
C ILE A 4 -32.88 10.37 34.24
N LEU A 5 -32.30 11.34 34.95
CA LEU A 5 -31.21 12.17 34.43
C LEU A 5 -29.93 11.37 34.12
N SER A 6 -29.62 10.32 34.90
CA SER A 6 -28.42 9.50 34.68
C SER A 6 -28.55 8.57 33.47
N ILE A 7 -29.77 8.12 33.16
CA ILE A 7 -30.04 7.29 31.97
C ILE A 7 -29.98 8.15 30.69
N ILE A 8 -30.50 9.38 30.74
CA ILE A 8 -30.37 10.32 29.61
C ILE A 8 -28.90 10.70 29.39
N LEU A 9 -28.11 10.90 30.45
CA LEU A 9 -26.68 11.20 30.32
C LEU A 9 -25.93 10.04 29.65
N LEU A 10 -26.19 8.78 30.02
CA LEU A 10 -25.58 7.59 29.40
C LEU A 10 -25.94 7.39 27.92
N PHE A 11 -27.14 7.82 27.48
CA PHE A 11 -27.52 7.78 26.07
C PHE A 11 -26.93 8.93 25.25
N VAL A 12 -26.58 10.06 25.87
CA VAL A 12 -25.96 11.20 25.17
C VAL A 12 -24.44 11.04 25.00
N VAL A 13 -23.76 10.23 25.83
CA VAL A 13 -22.29 10.03 25.70
C VAL A 13 -21.84 8.91 24.75
N ASN A 14 -22.76 8.24 24.04
CA ASN A 14 -22.41 7.22 23.03
C ASN A 14 -23.02 7.51 21.65
N LEU A 15 -22.91 8.75 21.17
CA LEU A 15 -22.74 8.97 19.74
C LEU A 15 -21.38 8.41 19.36
N VAL A 16 -21.33 7.10 19.10
CA VAL A 16 -20.11 6.41 18.67
C VAL A 16 -19.63 7.10 17.39
N SER A 17 -18.58 7.90 17.53
CA SER A 17 -17.82 8.53 16.45
C SER A 17 -16.97 7.46 15.78
N GLY A 18 -17.65 6.50 15.13
CA GLY A 18 -17.06 5.36 14.47
C GLY A 18 -17.56 5.22 13.03
N LEU A 19 -16.77 4.55 12.20
CA LEU A 19 -17.12 4.25 10.82
C LEU A 19 -18.42 3.42 10.76
N THR A 20 -19.49 3.99 10.21
CA THR A 20 -20.73 3.24 9.98
C THR A 20 -20.59 2.30 8.78
N TRP A 21 -21.46 1.28 8.68
CA TRP A 21 -21.51 0.42 7.50
C TRP A 21 -21.78 1.20 6.21
N TRP A 22 -22.64 2.22 6.27
CA TRP A 22 -22.94 3.09 5.13
C TRP A 22 -21.72 3.91 4.70
N ASP A 23 -21.00 4.47 5.67
CA ASP A 23 -19.76 5.21 5.42
C ASP A 23 -18.69 4.30 4.82
N TYR A 24 -18.53 3.08 5.34
CA TYR A 24 -17.64 2.07 4.80
C TYR A 24 -17.96 1.76 3.34
N PHE A 25 -19.22 1.43 3.01
CA PHE A 25 -19.61 1.10 1.63
C PHE A 25 -19.46 2.30 0.68
N ARG A 26 -19.82 3.49 1.13
CA ARG A 26 -19.67 4.72 0.34
C ARG A 26 -18.20 5.04 0.08
N ALA A 27 -17.36 4.99 1.12
CA ALA A 27 -15.92 5.14 0.98
C ALA A 27 -15.34 4.09 0.02
N LYS A 28 -15.70 2.80 0.20
CA LYS A 28 -15.28 1.70 -0.68
C LYS A 28 -15.59 1.98 -2.13
N TYR A 29 -16.83 2.36 -2.43
CA TYR A 29 -17.28 2.61 -3.80
C TYR A 29 -16.53 3.79 -4.42
N ARG A 30 -16.39 4.90 -3.68
CA ARG A 30 -15.68 6.10 -4.16
C ARG A 30 -14.20 5.83 -4.40
N ILE A 31 -13.53 5.18 -3.45
CA ILE A 31 -12.12 4.80 -3.55
C ILE A 31 -11.90 3.90 -4.76
N ARG A 32 -12.70 2.84 -4.88
CA ARG A 32 -12.56 1.87 -5.96
C ARG A 32 -12.85 2.49 -7.33
N ALA A 33 -13.86 3.35 -7.44
CA ALA A 33 -14.17 4.08 -8.67
C ALA A 33 -13.03 5.04 -9.06
N PHE A 34 -12.48 5.78 -8.09
CA PHE A 34 -11.33 6.65 -8.32
C PHE A 34 -10.10 5.87 -8.76
N ILE A 35 -9.77 4.75 -8.10
CA ILE A 35 -8.62 3.92 -8.51
C ILE A 35 -8.79 3.41 -9.93
N ALA A 36 -10.00 2.93 -10.28
CA ALA A 36 -10.29 2.42 -11.61
C ALA A 36 -10.28 3.50 -12.71
N SER A 37 -10.47 4.78 -12.37
CA SER A 37 -10.47 5.89 -13.32
C SER A 37 -9.09 6.52 -13.53
N GLN A 38 -8.06 6.06 -12.83
CA GLN A 38 -6.73 6.66 -12.83
C GLN A 38 -5.74 5.85 -13.67
N THR A 39 -4.53 6.38 -13.83
CA THR A 39 -3.46 5.72 -14.59
C THR A 39 -3.01 4.41 -13.92
N THR A 40 -2.34 3.56 -14.71
CA THR A 40 -1.80 2.27 -14.24
C THR A 40 -0.77 2.40 -13.12
N SER A 41 -0.23 3.60 -12.85
CA SER A 41 0.72 3.85 -11.76
C SER A 41 0.07 4.05 -10.39
N LEU A 42 -1.25 4.31 -10.32
CA LEU A 42 -1.91 4.55 -9.03
C LEU A 42 -2.01 3.28 -8.17
N ILE A 43 -2.38 2.15 -8.78
CA ILE A 43 -2.47 0.85 -8.09
C ILE A 43 -1.15 0.48 -7.40
N PRO A 44 0.00 0.42 -8.10
CA PRO A 44 1.29 0.15 -7.45
C PRO A 44 1.66 1.23 -6.44
N GLY A 45 1.38 2.50 -6.74
CA GLY A 45 1.62 3.61 -5.82
C GLY A 45 0.90 3.46 -4.48
N LEU A 46 -0.34 2.97 -4.50
CA LEU A 46 -1.16 2.71 -3.32
C LEU A 46 -0.61 1.58 -2.44
N VAL A 47 -0.18 0.49 -3.06
CA VAL A 47 0.41 -0.64 -2.35
C VAL A 47 1.75 -0.23 -1.73
N ARG A 48 2.56 0.55 -2.46
CA ARG A 48 3.80 1.12 -1.94
C ARG A 48 3.55 2.12 -0.80
N LEU A 49 2.54 2.98 -0.93
CA LEU A 49 2.23 4.02 0.04
C LEU A 49 1.98 3.44 1.44
N VAL A 50 1.11 2.42 1.55
CA VAL A 50 0.82 1.81 2.86
C VAL A 50 2.04 1.09 3.43
N PHE A 51 2.90 0.51 2.59
CA PHE A 51 4.15 -0.09 3.07
C PHE A 51 5.08 0.99 3.66
N HIS A 52 5.19 2.14 3.01
CA HIS A 52 6.00 3.26 3.49
C HIS A 52 5.45 3.86 4.77
N ASP A 53 4.12 4.01 4.88
CA ASP A 53 3.44 4.45 6.10
C ASP A 53 3.70 3.49 7.27
N CYS A 54 3.52 2.19 7.05
CA CYS A 54 3.72 1.17 8.08
C CYS A 54 5.19 0.78 8.34
N SER A 55 6.13 1.21 7.48
CA SER A 55 7.57 1.09 7.77
C SER A 55 8.02 2.14 8.78
N GLY A 56 7.22 3.22 8.93
CA GLY A 56 7.22 4.01 10.13
C GLY A 56 6.73 3.23 11.32
N LYS A 57 7.31 3.51 12.49
CA LYS A 57 7.02 2.76 13.72
C LYS A 57 5.52 2.56 13.97
N ASN A 58 4.66 3.41 13.40
CA ASN A 58 3.21 3.25 13.37
C ASN A 58 2.68 3.49 11.94
N CYS A 59 1.66 2.73 11.52
CA CYS A 59 0.86 3.04 10.33
C CYS A 59 -0.06 4.24 10.63
N ASP A 60 0.51 5.44 10.68
CA ASP A 60 -0.10 6.63 11.27
C ASP A 60 -0.31 7.77 10.26
N GLY A 61 -0.36 7.49 8.97
CA GLY A 61 -0.67 8.50 7.97
C GLY A 61 0.48 9.52 7.81
N CYS A 62 1.70 9.16 8.16
CA CYS A 62 2.91 9.96 7.97
C CYS A 62 3.88 9.22 7.05
N ILE A 63 4.44 9.94 6.07
CA ILE A 63 5.46 9.41 5.16
C ILE A 63 6.58 10.42 4.92
N ASN A 64 7.68 9.93 4.36
CA ASN A 64 8.71 10.80 3.83
C ASN A 64 8.28 11.36 2.46
N LYS A 65 7.98 12.66 2.40
CA LYS A 65 7.78 13.58 1.25
C LYS A 65 7.14 13.06 -0.06
N THR A 66 6.35 12.00 -0.06
CA THR A 66 5.67 11.51 -1.27
C THR A 66 4.19 11.89 -1.30
N HIS A 67 3.66 12.22 -2.48
CA HIS A 67 2.30 12.71 -2.68
C HIS A 67 1.48 11.67 -3.45
N ALA A 68 0.91 10.69 -2.77
CA ALA A 68 -0.09 9.82 -3.38
C ALA A 68 -1.43 10.01 -2.65
N LEU A 69 -2.50 10.32 -3.42
CA LEU A 69 -3.92 10.37 -3.02
C LEU A 69 -4.50 11.64 -2.36
N GLU A 70 -3.73 12.69 -2.10
CA GLU A 70 -4.27 13.91 -1.47
C GLU A 70 -5.52 14.49 -2.16
N PRO A 71 -5.65 14.49 -3.50
CA PRO A 71 -6.86 15.00 -4.15
C PRO A 71 -8.13 14.25 -3.77
N LEU A 72 -8.10 12.91 -3.66
CA LEU A 72 -9.28 12.12 -3.28
C LEU A 72 -9.61 12.27 -1.80
N TYR A 73 -8.59 12.29 -0.94
CA TYR A 73 -8.81 12.41 0.50
C TYR A 73 -9.48 13.74 0.87
N ASN A 74 -9.07 14.82 0.20
CA ASN A 74 -9.60 16.17 0.45
C ASN A 74 -10.86 16.48 -0.36
N TYR A 75 -11.32 15.58 -1.24
CA TYR A 75 -12.53 15.78 -2.03
C TYR A 75 -13.78 15.72 -1.15
N LYS A 76 -14.73 16.60 -1.44
CA LYS A 76 -16.08 16.61 -0.87
C LYS A 76 -17.07 16.54 -2.01
N ASP A 77 -17.95 15.56 -1.98
CA ASP A 77 -18.95 15.39 -3.03
C ASP A 77 -20.17 16.32 -2.84
N ILE A 78 -21.03 16.36 -3.86
CA ILE A 78 -22.28 17.15 -3.86
C ILE A 78 -23.25 16.78 -2.74
N SER A 79 -23.17 15.57 -2.18
CA SER A 79 -23.96 15.15 -1.02
C SER A 79 -23.34 15.59 0.32
N GLY A 80 -22.19 16.26 0.26
CA GLY A 80 -21.41 16.69 1.42
C GLY A 80 -20.53 15.59 2.01
N PHE A 81 -20.50 14.40 1.42
CA PHE A 81 -19.65 13.31 1.88
C PHE A 81 -18.18 13.59 1.55
N SER A 82 -17.31 13.36 2.53
CA SER A 82 -15.87 13.43 2.37
C SER A 82 -15.23 12.29 3.16
N ILE A 83 -14.26 11.61 2.55
CA ILE A 83 -13.52 10.52 3.19
C ILE A 83 -12.82 11.03 4.46
N LYS A 84 -12.29 12.26 4.43
CA LYS A 84 -11.66 12.91 5.58
C LYS A 84 -12.58 13.04 6.81
N ASN A 85 -13.89 13.16 6.61
CA ASN A 85 -14.84 13.27 7.72
C ASN A 85 -15.21 11.90 8.32
N VAL A 86 -14.78 10.82 7.67
CA VAL A 86 -15.21 9.45 7.94
C VAL A 86 -14.06 8.60 8.46
N MET A 87 -12.85 8.82 7.95
CA MET A 87 -11.68 8.07 8.34
C MET A 87 -10.42 8.94 8.35
N SER A 88 -9.48 8.53 9.19
CA SER A 88 -8.13 9.08 9.20
C SER A 88 -7.44 8.83 7.86
N ARG A 89 -6.39 9.59 7.57
CA ARG A 89 -5.56 9.38 6.40
C ARG A 89 -4.90 8.00 6.41
N ALA A 90 -4.43 7.57 7.57
CA ALA A 90 -3.88 6.24 7.80
C ALA A 90 -4.89 5.13 7.42
N ASP A 91 -6.14 5.25 7.86
CA ASP A 91 -7.20 4.31 7.49
C ASP A 91 -7.54 4.38 6.00
N PHE A 92 -7.56 5.58 5.42
CA PHE A 92 -7.78 5.78 4.00
C PHE A 92 -6.68 5.13 3.14
N TRP A 93 -5.41 5.27 3.51
CA TRP A 93 -4.29 4.64 2.79
C TRP A 93 -4.33 3.12 2.90
N ALA A 94 -4.59 2.59 4.11
CA ALA A 94 -4.76 1.16 4.31
C ALA A 94 -5.94 0.61 3.48
N PHE A 95 -7.07 1.31 3.48
CA PHE A 95 -8.24 0.87 2.73
C PHE A 95 -8.03 0.97 1.21
N GLY A 96 -7.43 2.06 0.75
CA GLY A 96 -7.05 2.29 -0.64
C GLY A 96 -6.12 1.20 -1.17
N SER A 97 -5.11 0.81 -0.39
CA SER A 97 -4.20 -0.29 -0.76
C SER A 97 -4.88 -1.65 -0.85
N ILE A 98 -5.81 -1.95 0.06
CA ILE A 98 -6.62 -3.18 0.00
C ILE A 98 -7.45 -3.23 -1.28
N GLU A 99 -8.15 -2.14 -1.62
CA GLU A 99 -8.98 -2.08 -2.83
C GLU A 99 -8.13 -2.05 -4.11
N ALA A 100 -6.96 -1.41 -4.09
CA ALA A 100 -5.98 -1.44 -5.17
C ALA A 100 -5.46 -2.87 -5.42
N THR A 101 -5.12 -3.61 -4.37
CA THR A 101 -4.66 -5.00 -4.48
C THR A 101 -5.75 -5.89 -5.09
N LYS A 102 -7.01 -5.72 -4.67
CA LYS A 102 -8.15 -6.45 -5.25
C LYS A 102 -8.33 -6.13 -6.74
N LEU A 103 -8.21 -4.86 -7.13
CA LEU A 103 -8.25 -4.45 -8.54
C LEU A 103 -7.08 -5.04 -9.33
N ALA A 104 -5.88 -5.03 -8.77
CA ALA A 104 -4.69 -5.59 -9.40
C ALA A 104 -4.82 -7.10 -9.68
N ILE A 105 -5.38 -7.86 -8.73
CA ILE A 105 -5.68 -9.29 -8.91
C ILE A 105 -6.70 -9.47 -10.05
N GLN A 106 -7.75 -8.63 -10.10
CA GLN A 106 -8.75 -8.69 -11.17
C GLN A 106 -8.14 -8.40 -12.55
N LEU A 107 -7.31 -7.36 -12.66
CA LEU A 107 -6.61 -7.00 -13.90
C LEU A 107 -5.69 -8.12 -14.38
N ASN A 108 -4.89 -8.71 -13.47
CA ASN A 108 -4.08 -9.89 -13.78
C ASN A 108 -4.95 -11.04 -14.32
N ASN A 109 -6.05 -11.34 -13.65
CA ASN A 109 -6.93 -12.45 -14.03
C ASN A 109 -7.66 -12.23 -15.36
N GLN A 110 -7.97 -10.98 -15.72
CA GLN A 110 -8.54 -10.61 -17.02
C GLN A 110 -7.51 -10.77 -18.16
N ARG A 111 -6.24 -10.47 -17.88
CA ARG A 111 -5.13 -10.60 -18.84
C ARG A 111 -4.63 -12.03 -18.98
N CYS A 112 -4.84 -12.87 -17.97
CA CYS A 112 -4.39 -14.26 -17.95
C CYS A 112 -4.98 -15.09 -19.11
N LYS A 113 -4.11 -15.59 -20.00
CA LYS A 113 -4.50 -16.38 -21.19
C LYS A 113 -4.19 -17.88 -21.09
N PHE A 114 -3.42 -18.32 -20.10
CA PHE A 114 -2.97 -19.71 -19.97
C PHE A 114 -3.29 -20.31 -18.60
N LYS A 115 -3.22 -21.64 -18.49
CA LYS A 115 -3.51 -22.34 -17.24
C LYS A 115 -2.46 -21.97 -16.18
N GLY A 116 -2.90 -21.51 -15.01
CA GLY A 116 -2.03 -21.21 -13.87
C GLY A 116 -1.46 -19.79 -13.80
N CYS A 117 -1.90 -18.83 -14.65
CA CYS A 117 -1.59 -17.41 -14.44
C CYS A 117 -2.61 -16.64 -13.58
N LYS A 118 -3.75 -17.26 -13.24
CA LYS A 118 -4.74 -16.60 -12.38
C LYS A 118 -4.23 -16.55 -10.94
N THR A 119 -4.34 -15.38 -10.35
CA THR A 119 -4.11 -15.12 -8.93
C THR A 119 -5.43 -15.34 -8.18
N PRO A 120 -5.46 -16.21 -7.16
CA PRO A 120 -6.63 -16.36 -6.30
C PRO A 120 -7.05 -15.03 -5.68
N LEU A 121 -8.35 -14.87 -5.40
CA LEU A 121 -8.81 -13.70 -4.64
C LEU A 121 -8.20 -13.74 -3.24
N MET A 122 -7.65 -12.61 -2.80
CA MET A 122 -7.04 -12.48 -1.49
C MET A 122 -8.06 -11.93 -0.49
N TYR A 123 -8.19 -12.60 0.66
CA TYR A 123 -8.94 -12.07 1.79
C TYR A 123 -8.07 -11.06 2.54
N LEU A 124 -8.39 -9.78 2.39
CA LEU A 124 -7.71 -8.67 3.03
C LEU A 124 -8.71 -7.93 3.94
N PRO A 125 -8.78 -8.29 5.24
CA PRO A 125 -9.71 -7.65 6.16
C PRO A 125 -9.28 -6.22 6.44
N PHE A 126 -10.21 -5.28 6.27
CA PHE A 126 -9.99 -3.90 6.68
C PHE A 126 -10.33 -3.75 8.18
N LYS A 127 -9.37 -3.26 8.95
CA LYS A 127 -9.58 -2.84 10.35
C LYS A 127 -9.49 -1.32 10.39
N PHE A 128 -10.51 -0.69 10.97
CA PHE A 128 -10.64 0.75 11.14
C PHE A 128 -10.12 1.20 12.51
N GLY A 129 -9.76 2.48 12.63
CA GLY A 129 -9.41 3.13 13.90
C GLY A 129 -7.96 3.60 14.00
N ARG A 130 -7.22 3.65 12.89
CA ARG A 130 -5.88 4.26 12.88
C ARG A 130 -6.01 5.74 13.19
N LYS A 131 -5.04 6.27 13.93
CA LYS A 131 -4.95 7.69 14.23
C LYS A 131 -3.82 8.28 13.41
N ASP A 132 -4.10 9.42 12.79
CA ASP A 132 -3.06 10.16 12.08
C ASP A 132 -2.04 10.69 13.09
N CYS A 133 -0.77 10.66 12.71
CA CYS A 133 0.31 11.37 13.37
C CYS A 133 -0.01 12.89 13.41
N PRO A 134 0.50 13.64 14.41
CA PRO A 134 0.22 15.07 14.55
C PRO A 134 0.64 15.92 13.34
N THR A 135 1.61 15.43 12.55
CA THR A 135 2.21 16.15 11.42
C THR A 135 1.77 15.58 10.06
N SER A 136 0.75 14.72 10.05
CA SER A 136 0.24 14.09 8.84
C SER A 136 -0.01 15.12 7.72
N PRO A 137 0.45 14.87 6.48
CA PRO A 137 0.93 13.58 5.97
C PRO A 137 2.44 13.32 6.09
N TYR A 138 3.21 14.13 6.81
CA TYR A 138 4.67 14.05 6.78
C TYR A 138 5.29 13.89 8.16
N TYR A 139 6.36 13.10 8.24
CA TYR A 139 7.24 13.15 9.40
C TYR A 139 8.01 14.48 9.45
N THR A 140 8.31 14.95 10.65
CA THR A 140 9.37 15.95 10.86
C THR A 140 10.73 15.28 10.66
N THR A 141 11.75 16.07 10.34
CA THR A 141 13.11 15.57 10.02
C THR A 141 13.65 14.61 11.08
N ASP A 142 13.28 14.80 12.34
CA ASP A 142 13.83 14.09 13.49
C ASP A 142 13.12 12.75 13.78
N ILE A 143 12.01 12.46 13.10
CA ILE A 143 11.13 11.30 13.36
C ILE A 143 11.04 10.39 12.12
N THR A 144 11.80 10.66 11.06
CA THR A 144 11.68 9.91 9.80
C THR A 144 12.15 8.46 9.97
N PRO A 145 11.28 7.47 9.73
CA PRO A 145 11.63 6.07 9.80
C PRO A 145 12.58 5.65 8.69
N GLU A 146 13.50 4.74 9.02
CA GLU A 146 14.42 4.17 8.05
C GLU A 146 13.70 3.11 7.19
N LEU A 147 13.67 3.34 5.89
CA LEU A 147 13.21 2.36 4.90
C LEU A 147 14.36 1.42 4.53
N PRO A 148 14.08 0.16 4.12
CA PRO A 148 15.15 -0.76 3.76
C PRO A 148 15.83 -0.26 2.48
N PRO A 149 17.17 -0.13 2.47
CA PRO A 149 17.89 0.15 1.23
C PRO A 149 17.67 -0.95 0.19
N ALA A 150 17.62 -0.58 -1.09
CA ALA A 150 17.38 -1.55 -2.17
C ALA A 150 18.53 -2.57 -2.37
N PHE A 151 19.72 -2.30 -1.81
CA PHE A 151 20.92 -3.11 -1.95
C PHE A 151 21.19 -4.02 -0.74
N LEU A 152 20.24 -4.17 0.18
CA LEU A 152 20.36 -5.12 1.28
C LEU A 152 20.49 -6.55 0.74
N ASP A 153 21.37 -7.34 1.36
CA ASP A 153 21.41 -8.78 1.11
C ASP A 153 20.19 -9.48 1.75
N ASN A 154 20.05 -10.78 1.49
CA ASN A 154 18.94 -11.56 2.02
C ASN A 154 18.89 -11.55 3.57
N ARG A 155 20.05 -11.66 4.23
CA ARG A 155 20.11 -11.68 5.71
C ARG A 155 19.69 -10.34 6.31
N ALA A 156 20.11 -9.23 5.71
CA ALA A 156 19.74 -7.89 6.12
C ALA A 156 18.26 -7.60 5.83
N THR A 157 17.74 -8.06 4.70
CA THR A 157 16.31 -7.96 4.34
C THR A 157 15.44 -8.68 5.37
N LEU A 158 15.72 -9.95 5.66
CA LEU A 158 14.99 -10.73 6.67
C LEU A 158 15.07 -10.06 8.05
N ARG A 159 16.24 -9.49 8.41
CA ARG A 159 16.42 -8.78 9.67
C ARG A 159 15.57 -7.51 9.74
N PHE A 160 15.49 -6.76 8.65
CA PHE A 160 14.66 -5.55 8.56
C PHE A 160 13.19 -5.89 8.80
N PHE A 161 12.65 -6.87 8.07
CA PHE A 161 11.24 -7.24 8.19
C PHE A 161 10.90 -7.84 9.55
N ARG A 162 11.78 -8.66 10.11
CA ARG A 162 11.63 -9.16 11.49
C ARG A 162 11.62 -8.02 12.52
N LYS A 163 12.52 -7.05 12.38
CA LYS A 163 12.65 -5.93 13.33
C LYS A 163 11.45 -4.98 13.28
N ASN A 164 10.98 -4.63 12.07
CA ASN A 164 9.97 -3.60 11.89
C ASN A 164 8.53 -4.13 11.85
N PHE A 165 8.34 -5.39 11.44
CA PHE A 165 7.01 -5.98 11.26
C PHE A 165 6.79 -7.29 12.03
N GLY A 166 7.84 -7.85 12.63
CA GLY A 166 7.77 -9.17 13.28
C GLY A 166 7.66 -10.33 12.29
N PHE A 167 7.83 -10.08 10.99
CA PHE A 167 7.66 -11.10 9.96
C PHE A 167 8.73 -12.18 10.03
N ASN A 168 8.31 -13.42 9.79
CA ASN A 168 9.18 -14.55 9.53
C ASN A 168 9.67 -14.55 8.06
N ALA A 169 10.46 -15.55 7.67
CA ALA A 169 11.02 -15.63 6.32
C ALA A 169 9.97 -15.86 5.23
N GLU A 170 8.91 -16.61 5.53
CA GLU A 170 7.80 -16.85 4.60
C GLU A 170 7.00 -15.56 4.37
N GLU A 171 6.62 -14.86 5.44
CA GLU A 171 5.90 -13.59 5.37
C GLU A 171 6.73 -12.51 4.68
N THR A 172 8.04 -12.46 4.98
CA THR A 172 8.98 -11.57 4.28
C THR A 172 9.05 -11.90 2.79
N THR A 173 9.10 -13.18 2.43
CA THR A 173 9.12 -13.58 1.01
C THR A 173 7.79 -13.22 0.33
N ALA A 174 6.65 -13.45 0.99
CA ALA A 174 5.33 -13.13 0.48
C ALA A 174 5.16 -11.63 0.23
N ILE A 175 5.55 -10.77 1.18
CA ILE A 175 5.40 -9.31 1.02
C ILE A 175 6.30 -8.75 -0.09
N MET A 176 7.47 -9.36 -0.32
CA MET A 176 8.34 -9.00 -1.45
C MET A 176 7.68 -9.27 -2.81
N GLY A 177 6.67 -10.16 -2.85
CA GLY A 177 5.81 -10.35 -4.02
C GLY A 177 5.05 -9.10 -4.46
N GLY A 178 4.91 -8.09 -3.58
CA GLY A 178 4.42 -6.75 -3.91
C GLY A 178 5.15 -6.10 -5.09
N HIS A 179 6.42 -6.47 -5.32
CA HIS A 179 7.20 -6.03 -6.48
C HIS A 179 6.73 -6.61 -7.82
N SER A 180 5.72 -7.48 -7.87
CA SER A 180 5.02 -7.77 -9.14
C SER A 180 4.37 -6.50 -9.71
N LEU A 181 4.06 -5.54 -8.84
CA LEU A 181 3.45 -4.26 -9.20
C LEU A 181 4.50 -3.18 -9.45
N GLY A 182 4.22 -2.34 -10.44
CA GLY A 182 4.89 -1.08 -10.69
C GLY A 182 6.25 -1.21 -11.36
N PHE A 183 7.06 -0.20 -11.09
CA PHE A 183 8.40 0.00 -11.66
C PHE A 183 9.19 0.97 -10.77
N THR A 184 10.50 1.05 -10.97
CA THR A 184 11.37 2.01 -10.27
C THR A 184 11.28 3.41 -10.88
N ALA A 185 11.34 4.47 -10.04
CA ALA A 185 11.08 5.85 -10.47
C ALA A 185 12.04 6.37 -11.56
N ASN A 186 13.30 5.89 -11.60
CA ASN A 186 14.27 6.23 -12.65
C ASN A 186 14.06 5.48 -13.97
N ALA A 187 12.96 4.74 -14.10
CA ALA A 187 12.67 3.89 -15.23
C ALA A 187 11.19 3.97 -15.57
N THR A 188 10.81 5.06 -16.24
CA THR A 188 9.46 5.23 -16.79
C THR A 188 9.10 4.18 -17.85
N ARG A 189 10.04 3.29 -18.22
CA ARG A 189 9.95 1.97 -18.87
C ARG A 189 11.31 1.25 -18.74
N ILE A 190 11.38 -0.03 -19.18
CA ILE A 190 12.57 -0.90 -19.13
C ILE A 190 13.86 -0.11 -19.40
N PRO A 191 14.90 -0.19 -18.54
CA PRO A 191 15.05 -1.12 -17.42
C PRO A 191 14.48 -0.59 -16.09
N GLY A 192 13.51 -1.29 -15.48
CA GLY A 192 12.99 -0.93 -14.14
C GLY A 192 11.64 -1.54 -13.73
N THR A 193 11.07 -2.40 -14.59
CA THR A 193 9.85 -3.16 -14.30
C THR A 193 10.20 -4.61 -13.98
N TRP A 194 9.62 -5.17 -12.91
CA TRP A 194 9.78 -6.60 -12.59
C TRP A 194 8.85 -7.50 -13.39
N GLU A 195 7.65 -7.05 -13.76
CA GLU A 195 6.70 -7.79 -14.60
C GLU A 195 6.28 -6.99 -15.84
N VAL A 196 6.97 -7.24 -16.96
CA VAL A 196 6.73 -6.53 -18.23
C VAL A 196 5.33 -6.86 -18.77
N GLY A 197 4.54 -5.83 -19.06
CA GLY A 197 3.18 -5.97 -19.61
C GLY A 197 2.08 -6.21 -18.56
N ASN A 198 2.41 -6.20 -17.26
CA ASN A 198 1.44 -6.41 -16.18
C ASN A 198 1.73 -5.55 -14.93
N VAL A 199 2.20 -4.31 -15.12
CA VAL A 199 2.68 -3.43 -14.04
C VAL A 199 1.62 -3.03 -13.01
N ASP A 200 0.36 -3.17 -13.33
CA ASP A 200 -0.80 -2.93 -12.47
C ASP A 200 -1.56 -4.23 -12.13
N GLY A 201 -1.00 -5.38 -12.52
CA GLY A 201 -1.53 -6.72 -12.22
C GLY A 201 -0.76 -7.39 -11.08
N PHE A 202 -1.49 -8.00 -10.15
CA PHE A 202 -0.86 -8.72 -9.03
C PHE A 202 -0.74 -10.21 -9.35
N SER A 203 0.48 -10.73 -9.36
CA SER A 203 0.80 -12.10 -9.77
C SER A 203 2.01 -12.67 -9.02
N ASN A 204 2.36 -13.92 -9.29
CA ASN A 204 3.59 -14.54 -8.79
C ASN A 204 4.77 -14.47 -9.78
N GLN A 205 4.67 -13.68 -10.85
CA GLN A 205 5.70 -13.59 -11.88
C GLN A 205 7.01 -12.98 -11.34
N TYR A 206 6.95 -12.12 -10.31
CA TYR A 206 8.13 -11.65 -9.59
C TYR A 206 9.03 -12.81 -9.16
N PHE A 207 8.46 -13.83 -8.51
CA PHE A 207 9.21 -15.00 -8.05
C PHE A 207 9.70 -15.89 -9.20
N LYS A 208 8.86 -16.08 -10.24
CA LYS A 208 9.27 -16.81 -11.45
C LYS A 208 10.45 -16.16 -12.15
N ASN A 209 10.49 -14.83 -12.20
CA ASN A 209 11.59 -14.09 -12.82
C ASN A 209 12.89 -14.25 -12.04
N ILE A 210 12.83 -14.39 -10.71
CA ILE A 210 14.01 -14.63 -9.88
C ILE A 210 14.48 -16.10 -10.03
N SER A 211 13.56 -17.06 -10.03
CA SER A 211 13.90 -18.49 -10.12
C SER A 211 14.39 -18.93 -11.50
N ILE A 212 13.89 -18.32 -12.58
CA ILE A 212 14.33 -18.62 -13.95
C ILE A 212 15.70 -18.01 -14.24
N ARG A 213 15.98 -16.80 -13.70
CA ARG A 213 17.29 -16.15 -13.89
C ARG A 213 18.44 -16.91 -13.21
N THR A 214 18.18 -17.66 -12.15
CA THR A 214 19.19 -18.49 -11.48
C THR A 214 19.43 -19.84 -12.17
N SER A 215 18.47 -20.35 -12.95
CA SER A 215 18.58 -21.69 -13.57
C SER A 215 19.24 -21.70 -14.96
N ILE A 216 19.42 -20.55 -15.62
CA ILE A 216 20.05 -20.46 -16.96
C ILE A 216 21.53 -20.00 -16.90
N GLY A 217 22.11 -19.77 -15.71
CA GLY A 217 23.53 -19.37 -15.61
C GLY A 217 23.87 -18.08 -16.38
N ILE A 218 22.87 -17.25 -16.71
CA ILE A 218 23.09 -15.96 -17.36
C ILE A 218 23.71 -15.04 -16.30
N LYS A 219 25.02 -14.84 -16.40
CA LYS A 219 25.75 -13.84 -15.59
C LYS A 219 24.96 -12.52 -15.60
N PRO A 220 24.87 -11.82 -14.46
CA PRO A 220 24.23 -10.52 -14.44
C PRO A 220 24.95 -9.62 -15.43
N ARG A 221 24.23 -9.13 -16.44
CA ARG A 221 24.73 -8.09 -17.35
C ARG A 221 24.78 -6.71 -16.64
N HIS A 222 25.04 -6.71 -15.34
CA HIS A 222 25.07 -5.55 -14.43
C HIS A 222 26.33 -5.56 -13.55
N SER A 223 27.40 -6.24 -13.98
CA SER A 223 28.70 -6.17 -13.30
C SER A 223 29.60 -5.04 -13.83
N GLN A 224 29.18 -4.25 -14.80
CA GLN A 224 29.99 -3.13 -15.30
C GLN A 224 29.05 -1.94 -15.52
N THR A 225 29.45 -0.79 -14.99
CA THR A 225 28.74 0.50 -14.93
C THR A 225 27.62 0.64 -13.89
N LEU A 226 27.87 0.27 -12.63
CA LEU A 226 27.40 1.13 -11.53
C LEU A 226 28.43 2.24 -11.37
N GLY A 227 28.28 3.26 -12.22
CA GLY A 227 28.91 4.54 -11.98
C GLY A 227 28.44 5.04 -10.62
N LYS A 228 29.40 5.42 -9.79
CA LYS A 228 29.19 6.23 -8.60
C LYS A 228 28.26 7.38 -8.94
N ASN A 229 27.35 7.68 -8.02
CA ASN A 229 26.45 8.84 -7.99
C ASN A 229 25.11 8.60 -8.70
N ASP A 230 24.04 9.07 -8.04
CA ASP A 230 22.69 9.28 -8.59
C ASP A 230 21.60 8.23 -8.28
N PHE A 231 21.28 8.08 -6.99
CA PHE A 231 19.90 7.82 -6.56
C PHE A 231 19.59 8.69 -5.34
N VAL A 232 18.96 9.84 -5.59
CA VAL A 232 18.53 10.81 -4.56
C VAL A 232 17.03 10.62 -4.30
N GLY A 233 16.68 10.53 -3.01
CA GLY A 233 15.45 11.07 -2.41
C GLY A 233 14.12 10.45 -2.79
#